data_AF-A0A3Q0L0P2-F1
#
_entry.id   AF-A0A3Q0L0P2-F1
#
_cell.length_a   1.000
_cell.length_b   1.000
_cell.length_c   1.000
_cell.angle_alpha   90.00
_cell.angle_beta   90.00
_cell.angle_gamma   90.00
#
_symmetry.space_group_name_H-M   'P 1'
#
loop_
_entity.id
_entity.type
_entity.pdbx_description
1 polymer ?
#
loop_
_entity_poly.entity_id
_entity_poly.type
_entity_poly.pdbx_seq_one_letter_code
_entity_poly.pdbx_strand_id
1 'polypeptide(L)'
;MSTKVITLGQLQKGDVILSTTNEAVSKVVKLATISNYSHARLYVGGEHIIEAIDPEVVKVKLVDVMKGDLYTVVYRYPGLSEAQK
;
A
#
# COMPACT_ATOMS: atom_id res chain seq x y z
N MET A 1 -6.95 -6.53 16.94
CA MET A 1 -6.24 -5.30 16.52
C MET A 1 -7.26 -4.18 16.45
N SER A 2 -6.96 -2.99 16.99
CA SER A 2 -7.83 -1.82 16.84
C SER A 2 -7.56 -1.20 15.47
N THR A 3 -8.50 -1.36 14.53
CA THR A 3 -8.40 -0.73 13.21
C THR A 3 -8.89 0.70 13.31
N LYS A 4 -8.02 1.66 13.04
CA LYS A 4 -8.35 3.08 12.99
C LYS A 4 -8.38 3.53 11.54
N VAL A 5 -9.51 4.12 11.11
CA VAL A 5 -9.58 4.80 9.81
C VAL A 5 -8.69 6.04 9.87
N ILE A 6 -7.85 6.21 8.84
CA ILE A 6 -6.99 7.38 8.68
C ILE A 6 -7.33 8.13 7.38
N THR A 7 -7.00 9.41 7.34
CA THR A 7 -7.06 10.23 6.13
C THR A 7 -5.70 10.24 5.41
N LEU A 8 -5.68 10.65 4.14
CA LEU A 8 -4.44 10.79 3.36
C LEU A 8 -3.42 11.72 4.05
N GLY A 9 -3.89 12.79 4.70
CA GLY A 9 -3.03 13.73 5.43
C GLY A 9 -2.36 13.14 6.68
N GLN A 10 -2.74 11.93 7.10
CA GLN A 10 -2.13 11.22 8.23
C GLN A 10 -1.05 10.22 7.81
N LEU A 11 -0.86 10.02 6.49
CA LEU A 11 0.21 9.20 5.96
C LEU A 11 1.58 9.83 6.22
N GLN A 12 2.56 9.00 6.50
CA GLN A 12 3.95 9.39 6.72
C GLN A 12 4.83 8.62 5.75
N LYS A 13 5.91 9.26 5.27
CA LYS A 13 6.88 8.57 4.42
C LYS A 13 7.38 7.30 5.13
N GLY A 14 7.49 6.22 4.38
CA GLY A 14 7.82 4.90 4.93
C GLY A 14 6.61 4.05 5.32
N ASP A 15 5.38 4.59 5.25
CA ASP A 15 4.16 3.79 5.39
C ASP A 15 4.08 2.73 4.29
N VAL A 16 3.87 1.48 4.71
CA VAL A 16 3.59 0.36 3.81
C VAL A 16 2.09 0.21 3.68
N ILE A 17 1.62 0.33 2.46
CA ILE A 17 0.21 0.27 2.10
C ILE A 17 -0.03 -1.09 1.46
N LEU A 18 -0.88 -1.90 2.09
CA LEU A 18 -1.29 -3.21 1.55
C LEU A 18 -2.70 -3.11 0.98
N SER A 19 -2.92 -3.79 -0.15
CA SER A 19 -4.20 -3.75 -0.86
C SER A 19 -4.53 -5.11 -1.48
N THR A 20 -5.77 -5.21 -1.98
CA THR A 20 -6.18 -6.33 -2.80
C THR A 20 -7.22 -5.93 -3.84
N THR A 21 -7.29 -6.70 -4.92
CA THR A 21 -8.29 -6.54 -6.00
C THR A 21 -9.06 -7.85 -6.21
N ASN A 22 -10.05 -7.83 -7.11
CA ASN A 22 -10.80 -9.02 -7.54
C ASN A 22 -10.18 -9.73 -8.75
N GLU A 23 -9.03 -9.26 -9.24
CA GLU A 23 -8.35 -9.83 -10.41
C GLU A 23 -7.82 -11.25 -10.13
N ALA A 24 -7.62 -12.01 -11.21
CA ALA A 24 -7.17 -13.40 -11.13
C ALA A 24 -5.81 -13.51 -10.40
N VAL A 25 -4.86 -12.64 -10.72
CA VAL A 25 -3.54 -12.60 -10.08
C VAL A 25 -3.68 -12.37 -8.57
N SER A 26 -4.52 -11.41 -8.16
CA SER A 26 -4.79 -11.12 -6.75
C SER A 26 -5.36 -12.32 -5.99
N LYS A 27 -6.25 -13.11 -6.62
CA LYS A 27 -6.80 -14.33 -6.00
C LYS A 27 -5.73 -15.39 -5.78
N VAL A 28 -4.85 -15.59 -6.76
CA VAL A 28 -3.74 -16.56 -6.67
C VAL A 28 -2.77 -16.18 -5.56
N VAL A 29 -2.34 -14.91 -5.49
CA VAL A 29 -1.42 -14.44 -4.44
C VAL A 29 -2.01 -14.64 -3.05
N LYS A 30 -3.27 -14.24 -2.84
CA LYS A 30 -3.95 -14.39 -1.55
C LYS A 30 -4.04 -15.86 -1.10
N LEU A 31 -4.41 -16.76 -2.02
CA LEU A 31 -4.53 -18.19 -1.71
C LEU A 31 -3.16 -18.82 -1.40
N ALA A 32 -2.15 -18.53 -2.22
CA ALA A 32 -0.81 -19.10 -2.07
C ALA A 32 -0.09 -18.60 -0.80
N THR A 33 -0.39 -17.38 -0.34
CA THR A 33 0.25 -16.75 0.82
C THR A 33 -0.58 -16.81 2.09
N ILE A 34 -1.81 -17.35 2.03
CA ILE A 34 -2.78 -17.37 3.15
C ILE A 34 -2.97 -15.94 3.71
N SER A 35 -3.16 -14.97 2.80
CA SER A 35 -3.22 -13.54 3.12
C SER A 35 -4.51 -12.90 2.59
N ASN A 36 -4.95 -11.82 3.25
CA ASN A 36 -6.03 -10.96 2.77
C ASN A 36 -5.57 -9.91 1.75
N TYR A 37 -4.26 -9.79 1.53
CA TYR A 37 -3.65 -8.78 0.67
C TYR A 37 -2.85 -9.46 -0.46
N SER A 38 -2.87 -8.85 -1.64
CA SER A 38 -2.16 -9.35 -2.82
C SER A 38 -1.11 -8.39 -3.36
N HIS A 39 -1.06 -7.17 -2.84
CA HIS A 39 -0.12 -6.16 -3.30
C HIS A 39 0.37 -5.25 -2.18
N ALA A 40 1.54 -4.65 -2.37
CA ALA A 40 2.18 -3.76 -1.41
C ALA A 40 2.79 -2.54 -2.11
N ARG A 41 2.67 -1.37 -1.47
CA ARG A 41 3.14 -0.08 -1.97
C ARG A 41 3.82 0.70 -0.85
N LEU A 42 4.78 1.55 -1.18
CA LEU A 42 5.48 2.40 -0.22
C LEU A 42 5.08 3.86 -0.40
N TYR A 43 4.57 4.51 0.64
CA TYR A 43 4.30 5.94 0.59
C TYR A 43 5.59 6.75 0.72
N VAL A 44 5.80 7.67 -0.21
CA VAL A 44 7.02 8.50 -0.32
C VAL A 44 6.76 9.99 -0.11
N GLY A 45 5.55 10.35 0.32
CA GLY A 45 5.16 11.72 0.60
C GLY A 45 4.54 12.43 -0.61
N GLY A 46 3.93 13.59 -0.34
CA GLY A 46 3.29 14.42 -1.37
C GLY A 46 2.22 13.66 -2.16
N GLU A 47 1.44 12.80 -1.50
CA GLU A 47 0.38 11.96 -2.12
C GLU A 47 0.86 10.83 -3.03
N HIS A 48 2.18 10.62 -3.15
CA HIS A 48 2.74 9.62 -4.03
C HIS A 48 3.15 8.34 -3.29
N ILE A 49 3.02 7.24 -4.02
CA ILE A 49 3.59 5.95 -3.66
C ILE A 49 4.62 5.52 -4.68
N ILE A 50 5.45 4.56 -4.28
CA ILE A 50 6.24 3.73 -5.18
C ILE A 50 5.67 2.31 -5.10
N GLU A 51 5.47 1.68 -6.24
CA GLU A 51 5.08 0.28 -6.34
C GLU A 51 5.77 -0.43 -7.50
N ALA A 52 5.94 -1.73 -7.37
CA ALA A 52 6.41 -2.59 -8.44
C ALA A 52 5.20 -3.25 -9.11
N ILE A 53 4.98 -2.93 -10.37
CA ILE A 53 3.97 -3.58 -11.22
C ILE A 53 4.70 -4.20 -12.41
N ASP A 54 4.14 -5.21 -13.05
CA ASP A 54 4.77 -5.73 -14.26
C ASP A 54 4.54 -4.74 -15.42
N PRO A 55 5.59 -4.24 -16.12
CA PRO A 55 7.01 -4.59 -16.02
C PRO A 55 7.89 -3.54 -15.29
N GLU A 56 7.32 -2.51 -14.66
CA GLU A 56 8.05 -1.35 -14.14
C GLU A 56 7.85 -1.07 -12.65
N VAL A 57 8.84 -0.40 -12.06
CA VAL A 57 8.66 0.29 -10.77
C VAL A 57 8.23 1.72 -11.05
N VAL A 58 7.05 2.09 -10.57
CA VAL A 58 6.43 3.38 -10.89
C VAL A 58 6.25 4.25 -9.65
N LYS A 59 6.34 5.57 -9.84
CA LYS A 59 5.92 6.56 -8.85
C LYS A 59 4.63 7.21 -9.32
N VAL A 60 3.54 6.99 -8.58
CA VAL A 60 2.19 7.43 -8.97
C VAL A 60 1.44 7.99 -7.76
N LYS A 61 0.35 8.72 -8.01
CA LYS A 61 -0.51 9.22 -6.93
C LYS A 61 -1.32 8.07 -6.34
N LEU A 62 -1.36 8.01 -5.00
CA LEU A 62 -2.09 6.98 -4.28
C LEU A 62 -3.58 6.94 -4.66
N VAL A 63 -4.20 8.11 -4.82
CA VAL A 63 -5.64 8.21 -5.13
C VAL A 63 -6.01 7.66 -6.50
N ASP A 64 -5.06 7.61 -7.44
CA ASP A 64 -5.32 7.10 -8.78
C ASP A 64 -5.34 5.57 -8.78
N VAL A 65 -4.48 4.94 -7.97
CA VAL A 65 -4.39 3.48 -7.87
C VAL A 65 -5.40 2.87 -6.89
N MET A 66 -5.79 3.61 -5.85
CA MET A 66 -6.79 3.15 -4.88
C MET A 66 -8.17 2.90 -5.49
N LYS A 67 -8.50 3.50 -6.64
CA LYS A 67 -9.79 3.30 -7.32
C LYS A 67 -10.01 1.83 -7.74
N GLY A 68 -8.94 1.07 -7.94
CA GLY A 68 -9.00 -0.36 -8.29
C GLY A 68 -8.93 -1.31 -7.08
N ASP A 69 -8.62 -0.79 -5.90
CA ASP A 69 -8.50 -1.61 -4.68
C ASP A 69 -9.90 -1.89 -4.07
N LEU A 70 -10.10 -3.08 -3.51
CA LEU A 70 -11.31 -3.40 -2.74
C LEU A 70 -11.26 -2.82 -1.33
N TYR A 71 -10.09 -2.90 -0.71
CA TYR A 71 -9.77 -2.28 0.57
C TYR A 71 -8.25 -2.19 0.71
N THR A 72 -7.84 -1.25 1.55
CA THR A 72 -6.44 -0.89 1.75
C THR A 72 -6.19 -0.71 3.23
N VAL A 73 -5.02 -1.15 3.71
CA VAL A 73 -4.56 -0.92 5.08
C VAL A 73 -3.16 -0.34 5.08
N VAL A 74 -2.83 0.35 6.16
CA VAL A 74 -1.54 1.01 6.32
C VAL A 74 -0.82 0.44 7.53
N TYR A 75 0.42 0.04 7.33
CA TYR A 75 1.36 -0.36 8.37
C TYR A 75 2.48 0.66 8.46
N ARG A 76 2.78 1.09 9.67
CA ARG A 76 3.85 2.04 9.97
C ARG A 76 4.85 1.40 10.92
N TYR A 77 6.13 1.41 10.54
CA TYR A 77 7.20 1.11 11.48
C TYR A 77 7.40 2.31 12.41
N PRO A 78 7.26 2.17 13.74
CA PRO A 78 7.27 3.31 14.67
C PRO A 78 8.66 3.94 14.85
N GLY A 79 9.74 3.25 14.47
CA GLY A 79 11.11 3.64 14.77
C GLY A 79 11.90 4.24 13.61
N LEU A 80 11.26 4.74 12.54
CA LEU A 80 11.99 5.43 11.47
C LEU A 80 12.46 6.82 11.96
N SER A 81 13.76 7.07 11.84
CA SER A 81 14.34 8.42 12.04
C SER A 81 13.95 9.35 10.89
N GLU A 82 14.04 10.67 11.09
CA GLU A 82 13.75 11.65 10.03
C GLU A 82 14.65 11.46 8.79
N ALA A 83 15.90 11.02 8.97
CA ALA A 83 16.80 10.73 7.85
C ALA A 83 16.39 9.48 7.04
N GLN A 84 15.58 8.60 7.63
CA GLN A 84 15.07 7.38 6.98
C GLN A 84 13.66 7.58 6.36
N LYS A 85 13.01 8.72 6.59
CA LYS A 85 11.69 9.07 6.07
C LYS A 85 11.79 9.85 4.76
#